data_AF-A0A1F8PYE4-F1
#
_entry.id   AF-A0A1F8PYE4-F1
#
_cell.length_a   1.000
_cell.length_b   1.000
_cell.length_c   1.000
_cell.angle_alpha   90.00
_cell.angle_beta   90.00
_cell.angle_gamma   90.00
#
_symmetry.space_group_name_H-M   'P 1'
#
loop_
_entity.id
_entity.type
_entity.pdbx_description
1 polymer ?
#
loop_
_entity_poly.entity_id
_entity_poly.type
_entity_poly.pdbx_seq_one_letter_code
_entity_poly.pdbx_strand_id
1 'polypeptide(L)'
;MNLERQIDQIIQNHVHTISMGGESLESVVSEYPQIAKELRPRLEAAVWLRQARFAMATRPGYVHDSRKYLESKIESLQPHGFWKQILRRYTPQRLAFNIITPVVLVLLIAFVVNSAILTARLSIPGDPLYGAKLVIEDVRMAFTFGQAGKTSLHIQYSRERLLEFTELVMEGEYEQLPASALRMEREIIASLRSLNGVPSGEGTKNHQLVRNFKETLSNEIVILNVLKTTSPTNAYPQIELAINTVQSGLFALR
;
A
#
# COMPACT_ATOMS: atom_id res chain seq x y z
N MET A 1 -52.48 36.44 57.68
CA MET A 1 -52.30 35.21 56.89
C MET A 1 -52.90 35.49 55.51
N ASN A 2 -52.20 35.21 54.41
CA ASN A 2 -52.67 35.57 53.06
C ASN A 2 -53.97 34.79 52.77
N LEU A 3 -55.05 35.49 52.40
CA LEU A 3 -56.37 34.91 52.14
C LEU A 3 -56.29 33.70 51.19
N GLU A 4 -55.44 33.79 50.17
CA GLU A 4 -55.20 32.69 49.22
C GLU A 4 -54.62 31.43 49.85
N ARG A 5 -53.62 31.58 50.75
CA ARG A 5 -53.02 30.42 51.44
C ARG A 5 -54.01 29.73 52.37
N GLN A 6 -54.91 30.50 52.98
CA GLN A 6 -55.95 29.96 53.84
C GLN A 6 -56.98 29.17 53.03
N ILE A 7 -57.40 29.68 51.86
CA ILE A 7 -58.28 28.95 50.93
C ILE A 7 -57.63 27.66 50.45
N ASP A 8 -56.35 27.70 50.06
CA ASP A 8 -55.62 26.52 49.58
C ASP A 8 -55.50 25.43 50.65
N GLN A 9 -55.25 25.83 51.91
CA GLN A 9 -55.20 24.89 53.04
C GLN A 9 -56.54 24.22 53.30
N ILE A 10 -57.64 24.99 53.27
CA ILE A 10 -59.00 24.44 53.44
C ILE A 10 -59.32 23.46 52.32
N ILE A 11 -59.00 23.81 51.07
CA ILE A 11 -59.22 22.91 49.93
C ILE A 11 -58.41 21.63 50.09
N GLN A 12 -57.12 21.71 50.42
CA GLN A 12 -56.27 20.53 50.60
C GLN A 12 -56.79 19.59 51.70
N ASN A 13 -57.29 20.15 52.81
CA ASN A 13 -57.78 19.38 53.95
C ASN A 13 -59.11 18.68 53.65
N HIS A 14 -60.09 19.38 53.07
CA HIS A 14 -61.45 18.85 52.95
C HIS A 14 -61.74 18.17 51.60
N VAL A 15 -60.99 18.49 50.52
CA VAL A 15 -61.30 17.94 49.17
C VAL A 15 -61.21 16.41 49.13
N HIS A 16 -60.36 15.79 49.97
CA HIS A 16 -60.27 14.33 50.04
C HIS A 16 -61.52 13.71 50.63
N THR A 17 -61.94 14.20 51.79
CA THR A 17 -63.10 13.69 52.53
C THR A 17 -64.39 13.90 51.75
N ILE A 18 -64.56 15.06 51.12
CA ILE A 18 -65.70 15.34 50.23
C ILE A 18 -65.74 14.39 49.04
N SER A 19 -64.59 14.15 48.38
CA SER A 19 -64.52 13.26 47.21
C SER A 19 -64.80 11.78 47.54
N MET A 20 -64.62 11.37 48.80
CA MET A 20 -64.89 10.01 49.28
C MET A 20 -66.29 9.88 49.91
N GLY A 21 -67.10 10.95 49.92
CA GLY A 21 -68.46 10.96 50.49
C GLY A 21 -68.52 11.08 52.01
N GLY A 22 -67.42 11.47 52.67
CA GLY A 22 -67.36 11.62 54.14
C GLY A 22 -67.88 12.95 54.68
N GLU A 23 -68.01 13.97 53.83
CA GLU A 23 -68.54 15.29 54.19
C GLU A 23 -69.15 15.96 52.94
N SER A 24 -70.18 16.80 53.09
CA SER A 24 -70.77 17.55 51.96
C SER A 24 -70.04 18.87 51.68
N LEU A 25 -70.08 19.31 50.42
CA LEU A 25 -69.52 20.60 50.01
C LEU A 25 -70.15 21.76 50.80
N GLU A 26 -71.46 21.68 51.03
CA GLU A 26 -72.24 22.68 51.75
C GLU A 26 -71.85 22.76 53.24
N SER A 27 -71.49 21.62 53.86
CA SER A 27 -71.00 21.57 55.25
C SER A 27 -69.75 22.42 55.41
N VAL A 28 -68.74 22.19 54.56
CA VAL A 28 -67.46 22.91 54.61
C VAL A 28 -67.62 24.40 54.30
N VAL A 29 -68.48 24.76 53.35
CA VAL A 29 -68.72 26.18 53.03
C VAL A 29 -69.45 26.90 54.17
N SER A 30 -70.31 26.20 54.91
CA SER A 30 -71.02 26.77 56.06
C SER A 30 -70.14 27.01 57.29
N GLU A 31 -69.04 26.25 57.42
CA GLU A 31 -68.05 26.42 58.49
C GLU A 31 -67.19 27.69 58.29
N TYR A 32 -67.06 28.16 57.05
CA TYR A 32 -66.28 29.35 56.68
C TYR A 32 -67.11 30.43 55.96
N PRO A 33 -68.13 31.03 56.62
CA PRO A 33 -69.07 31.95 55.98
C PRO A 33 -68.40 33.25 55.48
N GLN A 34 -67.28 33.65 56.08
CA GLN A 34 -66.57 34.88 55.72
C GLN A 34 -65.89 34.82 54.33
N ILE A 35 -65.56 33.62 53.85
CA ILE A 35 -64.84 33.39 52.59
C ILE A 35 -65.63 32.52 51.61
N ALA A 36 -66.88 32.20 51.93
CA ALA A 36 -67.74 31.29 51.18
C ALA A 36 -67.86 31.66 49.69
N LYS A 37 -67.89 32.95 49.35
CA LYS A 37 -68.05 33.44 47.98
C LYS A 37 -66.86 33.09 47.07
N GLU A 38 -65.66 33.01 47.63
CA GLU A 38 -64.43 32.66 46.89
C GLU A 38 -64.05 31.18 47.04
N LEU A 39 -64.34 30.58 48.20
CA LEU A 39 -64.02 29.19 48.50
C LEU A 39 -64.88 28.21 47.67
N ARG A 40 -66.19 28.47 47.56
CA ARG A 40 -67.14 27.56 46.90
C ARG A 40 -66.74 27.15 45.47
N PRO A 41 -66.50 28.07 44.52
CA PRO A 41 -66.18 27.68 43.14
C PRO A 41 -64.84 26.93 43.02
N ARG A 42 -63.86 27.28 43.86
CA ARG A 42 -62.55 26.62 43.86
C ARG A 42 -62.61 25.21 44.44
N LEU A 43 -63.38 25.03 45.51
CA LEU A 43 -63.58 23.73 46.15
C LEU A 43 -64.39 22.80 45.23
N GLU A 44 -65.43 23.31 44.57
CA GLU A 44 -66.21 22.56 43.57
C GLU A 44 -65.34 22.08 42.40
N ALA A 45 -64.50 22.95 41.84
CA ALA A 45 -63.56 22.58 40.78
C ALA A 45 -62.55 21.53 41.24
N ALA A 46 -62.03 21.64 42.47
CA ALA A 46 -61.08 20.69 43.02
C ALA A 46 -61.72 19.31 43.25
N VAL A 47 -62.97 19.26 43.72
CA VAL A 47 -63.74 18.01 43.87
C VAL A 47 -64.01 17.38 42.51
N TRP A 48 -64.46 18.17 41.54
CA TRP A 48 -64.74 17.69 40.17
C TRP A 48 -63.50 17.09 39.50
N LEU A 49 -62.36 17.79 39.56
CA LEU A 49 -61.09 17.29 39.01
C LEU A 49 -60.65 15.97 39.64
N ARG A 50 -60.87 15.83 40.95
CA ARG A 50 -60.48 14.62 41.69
C ARG A 50 -61.38 13.44 41.36
N GLN A 51 -62.70 13.64 41.29
CA GLN A 51 -63.64 12.62 40.84
C GLN A 51 -63.36 12.20 39.39
N ALA A 52 -63.08 13.17 38.50
CA ALA A 52 -62.69 12.90 37.13
C ALA A 52 -61.40 12.07 37.04
N ARG A 53 -60.42 12.32 37.93
CA ARG A 53 -59.20 11.50 38.02
C ARG A 53 -59.47 10.06 38.47
N PHE A 54 -60.41 9.85 39.40
CA PHE A 54 -60.82 8.49 39.78
C PHE A 54 -61.55 7.77 38.63
N ALA A 55 -62.36 8.48 37.84
CA ALA A 55 -62.96 7.95 36.62
C ALA A 55 -61.91 7.67 35.52
N MET A 56 -60.82 8.44 35.51
CA MET A 56 -59.65 8.26 34.63
C MET A 56 -58.56 7.38 35.26
N ALA A 57 -58.91 6.44 36.15
CA ALA A 57 -57.96 5.42 36.58
C ALA A 57 -57.42 4.69 35.35
N THR A 58 -56.10 4.73 35.17
CA THR A 58 -55.41 4.12 34.03
C THR A 58 -55.81 2.66 33.90
N ARG A 59 -56.24 2.26 32.68
CA ARG A 59 -56.62 0.87 32.38
C ARG A 59 -55.50 -0.07 32.86
N PRO A 60 -55.81 -1.13 33.63
CA PRO A 60 -54.81 -2.12 34.04
C PRO A 60 -54.08 -2.63 32.79
N GLY A 61 -52.74 -2.52 32.77
CA GLY A 61 -51.92 -2.92 31.61
C GLY A 61 -51.50 -1.80 30.66
N TYR A 62 -52.03 -0.58 30.77
CA TYR A 62 -51.66 0.53 29.87
C TYR A 62 -50.16 0.83 29.85
N VAL A 63 -49.48 0.73 31.01
CA VAL A 63 -48.02 0.93 31.10
C VAL A 63 -47.25 -0.15 30.33
N HIS A 64 -47.78 -1.38 30.29
CA HIS A 64 -47.16 -2.47 29.55
C HIS A 64 -47.35 -2.28 28.03
N ASP A 65 -48.57 -1.89 27.62
CA ASP A 65 -48.89 -1.66 26.22
C ASP A 65 -48.20 -0.41 25.66
N SER A 66 -48.12 0.67 26.45
CA SER A 66 -47.40 1.89 26.07
C SER A 66 -45.90 1.63 25.95
N ARG A 67 -45.34 0.76 26.81
CA ARG A 67 -43.94 0.38 26.75
C ARG A 67 -43.64 -0.40 25.46
N LYS A 68 -44.45 -1.39 25.11
CA LYS A 68 -44.30 -2.13 23.84
C LYS A 68 -44.44 -1.23 22.62
N TYR A 69 -45.39 -0.30 22.64
CA TYR A 69 -45.54 0.69 21.58
C TYR A 69 -44.29 1.58 21.45
N LEU A 70 -43.76 2.08 22.56
CA LEU A 70 -42.54 2.88 22.58
C LEU A 70 -41.31 2.09 22.13
N GLU A 71 -41.14 0.85 22.58
CA GLU A 71 -40.06 -0.04 22.14
C GLU A 71 -40.11 -0.25 20.62
N SER A 72 -41.28 -0.56 20.05
CA SER A 72 -41.44 -0.73 18.60
C SER A 72 -41.18 0.56 17.81
N LYS A 73 -41.56 1.72 18.37
CA LYS A 73 -41.34 3.00 17.70
C LYS A 73 -39.89 3.46 17.80
N ILE A 74 -39.22 3.17 18.92
CA ILE A 74 -37.78 3.41 19.10
C ILE A 74 -36.97 2.49 18.19
N GLU A 75 -37.33 1.20 18.04
CA GLU A 75 -36.70 0.31 17.06
C GLU A 75 -36.85 0.81 15.63
N SER A 76 -38.02 1.38 15.27
CA SER A 76 -38.24 1.98 13.96
C SER A 76 -37.49 3.31 13.75
N LEU A 77 -37.11 3.99 14.84
CA LEU A 77 -36.34 5.24 14.83
C LEU A 77 -34.85 5.02 15.05
N GLN A 78 -34.41 3.80 15.40
CA GLN A 78 -32.99 3.48 15.41
C GLN A 78 -32.49 3.48 13.97
N PRO A 79 -31.51 4.35 13.63
CA PRO A 79 -30.92 4.35 12.30
C PRO A 79 -30.27 2.98 12.09
N HIS A 80 -30.94 2.14 11.31
CA HIS A 80 -30.43 0.85 10.88
C HIS A 80 -29.17 1.09 10.05
N GLY A 81 -28.03 0.97 10.72
CA GLY A 81 -26.98 0.06 10.29
C GLY A 81 -26.23 0.34 8.99
N PHE A 82 -26.57 1.33 8.17
CA PHE A 82 -25.78 1.59 6.96
C PHE A 82 -24.35 2.03 7.33
N TRP A 83 -24.23 2.96 8.28
CA TRP A 83 -22.94 3.44 8.78
C TRP A 83 -22.23 2.42 9.67
N LYS A 84 -22.94 1.65 10.50
CA LYS A 84 -22.34 0.60 11.34
C LYS A 84 -21.88 -0.63 10.53
N GLN A 85 -22.55 -0.95 9.42
CA GLN A 85 -22.17 -2.02 8.50
C GLN A 85 -21.07 -1.58 7.54
N ILE A 86 -21.04 -0.30 7.14
CA ILE A 86 -19.91 0.30 6.43
C ILE A 86 -18.68 0.32 7.35
N LEU A 87 -18.74 0.87 8.56
CA LEU A 87 -17.59 0.90 9.47
C LEU A 87 -17.14 -0.50 9.94
N ARG A 88 -18.04 -1.49 10.06
CA ARG A 88 -17.69 -2.88 10.40
C ARG A 88 -17.06 -3.65 9.24
N ARG A 89 -17.20 -3.18 8.00
CA ARG A 89 -16.47 -3.71 6.82
C ARG A 89 -15.04 -3.16 6.73
N TYR A 90 -14.75 -2.07 7.44
CA TYR A 90 -13.44 -1.44 7.58
C TYR A 90 -12.78 -1.80 8.93
N THR A 91 -12.53 -3.09 9.16
CA THR A 91 -11.57 -3.49 10.20
C THR A 91 -10.15 -3.15 9.73
N PRO A 92 -9.33 -2.37 10.48
CA PRO A 92 -7.98 -1.98 10.08
C PRO A 92 -7.06 -3.19 9.81
N GLN A 93 -7.39 -4.35 10.38
CA GLN A 93 -6.69 -5.61 10.12
C GLN A 93 -6.84 -6.14 8.68
N ARG A 94 -7.97 -5.89 7.99
CA ARG A 94 -8.20 -6.38 6.62
C ARG A 94 -7.64 -5.45 5.54
N LEU A 95 -7.59 -4.14 5.79
CA LEU A 95 -6.90 -3.18 4.92
C LEU A 95 -5.38 -3.30 5.05
N ALA A 96 -4.89 -3.51 6.27
CA ALA A 96 -3.52 -3.92 6.53
C ALA A 96 -3.21 -5.21 5.75
N PHE A 97 -4.01 -6.28 5.88
CA PHE A 97 -3.74 -7.52 5.13
C PHE A 97 -3.83 -7.36 3.60
N ASN A 98 -4.76 -6.56 3.06
CA ASN A 98 -4.93 -6.46 1.61
C ASN A 98 -3.91 -5.56 0.90
N ILE A 99 -3.24 -4.64 1.62
CA ILE A 99 -2.21 -3.76 1.04
C ILE A 99 -0.81 -4.16 1.53
N ILE A 100 -0.65 -4.50 2.81
CA ILE A 100 0.64 -4.90 3.36
C ILE A 100 1.08 -6.24 2.79
N THR A 101 0.18 -7.19 2.55
CA THR A 101 0.56 -8.49 1.98
C THR A 101 1.15 -8.36 0.57
N PRO A 102 0.50 -7.67 -0.42
CA PRO A 102 1.13 -7.50 -1.72
C PRO A 102 2.38 -6.61 -1.65
N VAL A 103 2.43 -5.59 -0.78
CA VAL A 103 3.64 -4.76 -0.64
C VAL A 103 4.80 -5.55 -0.04
N VAL A 104 4.59 -6.33 1.01
CA VAL A 104 5.62 -7.20 1.61
C VAL A 104 6.01 -8.31 0.65
N LEU A 105 5.07 -8.87 -0.12
CA LEU A 105 5.38 -9.84 -1.17
C LEU A 105 6.23 -9.22 -2.28
N VAL A 106 5.87 -8.01 -2.74
CA VAL A 106 6.67 -7.26 -3.73
C VAL A 106 8.04 -6.91 -3.17
N LEU A 107 8.15 -6.53 -1.90
CA LEU A 107 9.43 -6.24 -1.24
C LEU A 107 10.28 -7.50 -1.06
N LEU A 108 9.68 -8.64 -0.72
CA LEU A 108 10.37 -9.93 -0.64
C LEU A 108 10.83 -10.39 -2.02
N ILE A 109 9.96 -10.30 -3.04
CA ILE A 109 10.33 -10.59 -4.43
C ILE A 109 11.45 -9.64 -4.85
N ALA A 110 11.34 -8.34 -4.59
CA ALA A 110 12.38 -7.36 -4.91
C ALA A 110 13.69 -7.67 -4.18
N PHE A 111 13.66 -8.14 -2.93
CA PHE A 111 14.84 -8.51 -2.16
C PHE A 111 15.51 -9.78 -2.69
N VAL A 112 14.72 -10.81 -2.99
CA VAL A 112 15.20 -12.06 -3.61
C VAL A 112 15.75 -11.77 -5.00
N VAL A 113 15.04 -10.98 -5.81
CA VAL A 113 15.48 -10.53 -7.14
C VAL A 113 16.75 -9.70 -7.03
N ASN A 114 16.87 -8.79 -6.07
CA ASN A 114 18.08 -7.98 -5.90
C ASN A 114 19.30 -8.84 -5.51
N SER A 115 19.10 -9.83 -4.63
CA SER A 115 20.14 -10.79 -4.26
C SER A 115 20.55 -11.67 -5.45
N ALA A 116 19.58 -12.10 -6.25
CA ALA A 116 19.81 -12.86 -7.47
C ALA A 116 20.50 -12.02 -8.57
N ILE A 117 20.20 -10.73 -8.69
CA ILE A 117 20.84 -9.81 -9.65
C ILE A 117 22.33 -9.67 -9.35
N LEU A 118 22.72 -9.50 -8.08
CA LEU A 118 24.13 -9.38 -7.70
C LEU A 118 24.91 -10.65 -8.05
N THR A 119 24.33 -11.81 -7.77
CA THR A 119 24.93 -13.11 -8.08
C THR A 119 24.97 -13.36 -9.59
N ALA A 120 23.91 -13.02 -10.32
CA ALA A 120 23.86 -13.10 -11.77
C ALA A 120 24.92 -12.21 -12.43
N ARG A 121 25.24 -11.03 -11.89
CA ARG A 121 26.30 -10.19 -12.45
C ARG A 121 27.69 -10.84 -12.39
N LEU A 122 27.97 -11.59 -11.34
CA LEU A 122 29.24 -12.31 -11.17
C LEU A 122 29.27 -13.65 -11.90
N SER A 123 28.11 -14.15 -12.33
CA SER A 123 28.05 -15.43 -13.04
C SER A 123 28.78 -15.39 -14.38
N ILE A 124 29.46 -16.48 -14.67
CA ILE A 124 30.17 -16.73 -15.94
C ILE A 124 29.36 -17.72 -16.79
N PRO A 125 29.68 -17.91 -18.07
CA PRO A 125 29.04 -18.95 -18.86
C PRO A 125 29.02 -20.29 -18.10
N GLY A 126 27.89 -21.00 -18.17
CA GLY A 126 27.69 -22.31 -17.54
C GLY A 126 27.08 -22.24 -16.14
N ASP A 127 27.18 -21.09 -15.48
CA ASP A 127 26.53 -20.89 -14.19
C ASP A 127 25.00 -20.86 -14.31
N PRO A 128 24.26 -21.33 -13.27
CA PRO A 128 22.79 -21.34 -13.27
C PRO A 128 22.14 -19.97 -13.51
N LEU A 129 22.77 -18.89 -13.03
CA LEU A 129 22.24 -17.53 -13.10
C LEU A 129 22.76 -16.73 -14.32
N TYR A 130 23.58 -17.33 -15.17
CA TYR A 130 24.13 -16.65 -16.34
C TYR A 130 23.05 -16.21 -17.33
N GLY A 131 21.99 -17.00 -17.50
CA GLY A 131 20.83 -16.59 -18.29
C GLY A 131 20.19 -15.29 -17.78
N ALA A 132 20.12 -15.11 -16.46
CA ALA A 132 19.59 -13.89 -15.86
C ALA A 132 20.53 -12.69 -16.10
N LYS A 133 21.86 -12.89 -16.09
CA LYS A 133 22.86 -11.86 -16.45
C LYS A 133 22.55 -11.28 -17.83
N LEU A 134 22.40 -12.16 -18.83
CA LEU A 134 22.15 -11.76 -20.21
C LEU A 134 20.85 -10.96 -20.34
N VAL A 135 19.77 -11.39 -19.67
CA VAL A 135 18.49 -10.65 -19.69
C VAL A 135 18.65 -9.27 -19.06
N ILE A 136 19.39 -9.14 -17.95
CA ILE A 136 19.65 -7.84 -17.32
C ILE A 136 20.46 -6.94 -18.26
N GLU A 137 21.42 -7.51 -18.98
CA GLU A 137 22.23 -6.79 -19.97
C GLU A 137 21.40 -6.31 -21.16
N ASP A 138 20.51 -7.14 -21.68
CA ASP A 138 19.57 -6.82 -22.76
C ASP A 138 18.59 -5.73 -22.33
N VAL A 139 18.02 -5.82 -21.13
CA VAL A 139 17.16 -4.78 -20.55
C VAL A 139 17.94 -3.47 -20.46
N ARG A 140 19.15 -3.48 -19.91
CA ARG A 140 19.98 -2.26 -19.83
C ARG A 140 20.26 -1.68 -21.23
N MET A 141 20.51 -2.51 -22.23
CA MET A 141 20.71 -2.08 -23.60
C MET A 141 19.45 -1.44 -24.21
N ALA A 142 18.29 -2.05 -23.99
CA ALA A 142 17.00 -1.55 -24.49
C ALA A 142 16.62 -0.18 -23.89
N PHE A 143 16.95 0.04 -22.62
CA PHE A 143 16.71 1.31 -21.92
C PHE A 143 17.84 2.33 -22.07
N THR A 144 18.91 2.01 -22.81
CA THR A 144 20.00 2.95 -23.09
C THR A 144 19.70 3.74 -24.37
N PHE A 145 19.47 5.04 -24.21
CA PHE A 145 19.19 5.95 -25.31
C PHE A 145 20.46 6.64 -25.83
N GLY A 146 20.47 6.92 -27.13
CA GLY A 146 21.58 7.59 -27.80
C GLY A 146 22.72 6.65 -28.20
N GLN A 147 23.37 6.96 -29.32
CA GLN A 147 24.40 6.11 -29.90
C GLN A 147 25.65 6.03 -29.01
N ALA A 148 26.09 7.16 -28.45
CA ALA A 148 27.22 7.20 -27.53
C ALA A 148 27.02 6.33 -26.29
N GLY A 149 25.79 6.31 -25.73
CA GLY A 149 25.44 5.47 -24.58
C GLY A 149 25.51 3.98 -24.91
N LYS A 150 24.94 3.57 -26.05
CA LYS A 150 25.01 2.18 -26.52
C LYS A 150 26.44 1.74 -26.81
N THR A 151 27.24 2.58 -27.46
CA THR A 151 28.67 2.32 -27.68
C THR A 151 29.40 2.11 -26.35
N SER A 152 29.20 2.99 -25.37
CA SER A 152 29.80 2.84 -24.04
C SER A 152 29.44 1.50 -23.39
N LEU A 153 28.19 1.06 -23.57
CA LEU A 153 27.71 -0.18 -22.96
C LEU A 153 28.28 -1.42 -23.67
N HIS A 154 28.40 -1.43 -25.00
CA HIS A 154 29.11 -2.50 -25.71
C HIS A 154 30.60 -2.59 -25.35
N ILE A 155 31.29 -1.45 -25.18
CA ILE A 155 32.68 -1.43 -24.69
C ILE A 155 32.76 -2.02 -23.28
N GLN A 156 31.78 -1.73 -22.42
CA GLN A 156 31.70 -2.35 -21.10
C GLN A 156 31.50 -3.86 -21.18
N TYR A 157 30.57 -4.33 -22.01
CA TYR A 157 30.33 -5.77 -22.16
C TYR A 157 31.52 -6.51 -22.77
N SER A 158 32.29 -5.90 -23.68
CA SER A 158 33.58 -6.45 -24.16
C SER A 158 34.52 -6.76 -23.00
N ARG A 159 34.69 -5.81 -22.06
CA ARG A 159 35.54 -6.01 -20.87
C ARG A 159 35.01 -7.11 -19.96
N GLU A 160 33.69 -7.15 -19.75
CA GLU A 160 33.05 -8.23 -18.97
C GLU A 160 33.27 -9.59 -19.65
N ARG A 161 33.19 -9.67 -20.98
CA ARG A 161 33.47 -10.93 -21.71
C ARG A 161 34.91 -11.37 -21.55
N LEU A 162 35.88 -10.44 -21.53
CA LEU A 162 37.26 -10.81 -21.23
C LEU A 162 37.39 -11.39 -19.80
N LEU A 163 36.75 -10.78 -18.81
CA LEU A 163 36.81 -11.28 -17.43
C LEU A 163 36.19 -12.67 -17.32
N GLU A 164 35.02 -12.89 -17.93
CA GLU A 164 34.41 -14.22 -18.02
C GLU A 164 35.34 -15.22 -18.72
N PHE A 165 35.96 -14.80 -19.83
CA PHE A 165 36.88 -15.64 -20.57
C PHE A 165 38.12 -16.02 -19.72
N THR A 166 38.68 -15.07 -18.96
CA THR A 166 39.81 -15.34 -18.07
C THR A 166 39.43 -16.26 -16.93
N GLU A 167 38.25 -16.07 -16.34
CA GLU A 167 37.75 -16.92 -15.25
C GLU A 167 37.56 -18.37 -15.73
N LEU A 168 36.93 -18.57 -16.90
CA LEU A 168 36.77 -19.90 -17.49
C LEU A 168 38.11 -20.62 -17.71
N VAL A 169 39.15 -19.89 -18.10
CA VAL A 169 40.49 -20.46 -18.24
C VAL A 169 41.09 -20.83 -16.87
N MET A 170 40.89 -19.99 -15.86
CA MET A 170 41.39 -20.21 -14.49
C MET A 170 40.67 -21.36 -13.78
N GLU A 171 39.36 -21.50 -13.98
CA GLU A 171 38.55 -22.59 -13.43
C GLU A 171 38.69 -23.90 -14.20
N GLY A 172 39.31 -23.87 -15.39
CA GLY A 172 39.50 -25.05 -16.23
C GLY A 172 38.26 -25.45 -17.05
N GLU A 173 37.29 -24.56 -17.17
CA GLU A 173 36.01 -24.72 -17.87
C GLU A 173 36.16 -24.53 -19.40
N TYR A 174 37.07 -25.31 -20.00
CA TYR A 174 37.49 -25.13 -21.40
C TYR A 174 36.38 -25.39 -22.43
N GLU A 175 35.37 -26.18 -22.07
CA GLU A 175 34.20 -26.48 -22.92
C GLU A 175 33.40 -25.21 -23.27
N GLN A 176 33.51 -24.18 -22.43
CA GLN A 176 32.72 -22.96 -22.54
C GLN A 176 33.46 -21.82 -23.27
N LEU A 177 34.78 -21.94 -23.41
CA LEU A 177 35.62 -20.94 -24.07
C LEU A 177 35.18 -20.61 -25.51
N PRO A 178 34.75 -21.57 -26.36
CA PRO A 178 34.28 -21.23 -27.71
C PRO A 178 33.08 -20.28 -27.69
N ALA A 179 32.10 -20.54 -26.81
CA ALA A 179 30.93 -19.69 -26.68
C ALA A 179 31.28 -18.31 -26.10
N SER A 180 32.25 -18.24 -25.19
CA SER A 180 32.73 -16.99 -24.60
C SER A 180 33.48 -16.13 -25.64
N ALA A 181 34.39 -16.73 -26.43
CA ALA A 181 35.12 -16.04 -27.50
C ALA A 181 34.18 -15.44 -28.55
N LEU A 182 33.16 -16.18 -28.98
CA LEU A 182 32.15 -15.69 -29.93
C LEU A 182 31.33 -14.50 -29.37
N ARG A 183 31.07 -14.47 -28.07
CA ARG A 183 30.39 -13.32 -27.44
C ARG A 183 31.31 -12.10 -27.40
N MET A 184 32.59 -12.29 -27.07
CA MET A 184 33.56 -11.21 -27.10
C MET A 184 33.66 -10.59 -28.50
N GLU A 185 33.74 -11.43 -29.54
CA GLU A 185 33.70 -10.98 -30.94
C GLU A 185 32.44 -10.15 -31.24
N ARG A 186 31.28 -10.63 -30.79
CA ARG A 186 30.00 -9.93 -31.00
C ARG A 186 30.00 -8.52 -30.38
N GLU A 187 30.49 -8.37 -29.15
CA GLU A 187 30.53 -7.07 -28.47
C GLU A 187 31.55 -6.11 -29.12
N ILE A 188 32.66 -6.64 -29.62
CA ILE A 188 33.65 -5.85 -30.37
C ILE A 188 33.04 -5.35 -31.69
N ILE A 189 32.42 -6.24 -32.47
CA ILE A 189 31.75 -5.87 -33.73
C ILE A 189 30.60 -4.87 -33.47
N ALA A 190 29.81 -5.08 -32.42
CA ALA A 190 28.74 -4.17 -32.04
C ALA A 190 29.29 -2.79 -31.65
N SER A 191 30.38 -2.74 -30.89
CA SER A 191 31.09 -1.49 -30.53
C SER A 191 31.58 -0.75 -31.77
N LEU A 192 32.23 -1.45 -32.71
CA LEU A 192 32.72 -0.86 -33.97
C LEU A 192 31.58 -0.31 -34.83
N ARG A 193 30.51 -1.10 -35.02
CA ARG A 193 29.32 -0.65 -35.75
C ARG A 193 28.69 0.55 -35.07
N SER A 194 28.66 0.55 -33.74
CA SER A 194 28.05 1.62 -32.97
C SER A 194 28.83 2.93 -33.06
N LEU A 195 30.17 2.87 -33.06
CA LEU A 195 31.06 4.01 -33.27
C LEU A 195 30.89 4.67 -34.64
N ASN A 196 30.73 3.86 -35.70
CA ASN A 196 30.50 4.36 -37.06
C ASN A 196 29.14 5.04 -37.22
N GLY A 197 28.17 4.77 -36.34
CA GLY A 197 26.84 5.37 -36.34
C GLY A 197 26.70 6.66 -35.55
N VAL A 198 27.77 7.16 -34.89
CA VAL A 198 27.69 8.37 -34.05
C VAL A 198 27.55 9.62 -34.94
N PRO A 199 26.48 10.43 -34.78
CA PRO A 199 26.27 11.63 -35.61
C PRO A 199 27.41 12.65 -35.49
N SER A 200 27.72 13.34 -36.60
CA SER A 200 28.83 14.30 -36.69
C SER A 200 28.79 15.45 -35.67
N GLY A 201 27.62 15.74 -35.08
CA GLY A 201 27.45 16.73 -34.01
C GLY A 201 28.04 16.32 -32.65
N GLU A 202 28.40 15.04 -32.45
CA GLU A 202 29.02 14.51 -31.22
C GLU A 202 30.50 14.16 -31.40
N GLY A 203 31.23 14.90 -32.25
CA GLY A 203 32.62 14.59 -32.60
C GLY A 203 33.55 14.40 -31.39
N THR A 204 33.46 15.25 -30.37
CA THR A 204 34.30 15.15 -29.15
C THR A 204 34.03 13.88 -28.34
N LYS A 205 32.76 13.51 -28.14
CA LYS A 205 32.37 12.27 -27.46
C LYS A 205 32.78 11.05 -28.27
N ASN A 206 32.64 11.09 -29.60
CA ASN A 206 33.05 9.98 -30.45
C ASN A 206 34.57 9.74 -30.36
N HIS A 207 35.39 10.80 -30.41
CA HIS A 207 36.84 10.66 -30.23
C HIS A 207 37.22 10.09 -28.86
N GLN A 208 36.50 10.45 -27.80
CA GLN A 208 36.70 9.86 -26.46
C GLN A 208 36.34 8.36 -26.44
N LEU A 209 35.22 7.98 -27.06
CA LEU A 209 34.80 6.58 -27.14
C LEU A 209 35.78 5.73 -27.97
N VAL A 210 36.25 6.24 -29.12
CA VAL A 210 37.28 5.57 -29.93
C VAL A 210 38.57 5.39 -29.13
N ARG A 211 39.01 6.42 -28.40
CA ARG A 211 40.21 6.33 -27.56
C ARG A 211 40.06 5.28 -26.46
N ASN A 212 38.97 5.36 -25.70
CA ASN A 212 38.67 4.40 -24.62
C ASN A 212 38.60 2.97 -25.17
N PHE A 213 38.00 2.78 -26.35
CA PHE A 213 37.93 1.45 -26.94
C PHE A 213 39.30 0.94 -27.40
N LYS A 214 40.14 1.79 -28.01
CA LYS A 214 41.54 1.44 -28.35
C LYS A 214 42.33 1.03 -27.11
N GLU A 215 42.23 1.78 -26.03
CA GLU A 215 42.88 1.48 -24.75
C GLU A 215 42.38 0.14 -24.18
N THR A 216 41.06 -0.08 -24.22
CA THR A 216 40.42 -1.33 -23.79
C THR A 216 40.99 -2.52 -24.57
N LEU A 217 40.87 -2.53 -25.91
CA LEU A 217 41.36 -3.64 -26.73
C LEU A 217 42.87 -3.87 -26.57
N SER A 218 43.65 -2.80 -26.39
CA SER A 218 45.09 -2.92 -26.17
C SER A 218 45.39 -3.64 -24.84
N ASN A 219 44.66 -3.32 -23.78
CA ASN A 219 44.77 -4.01 -22.49
C ASN A 219 44.30 -5.47 -22.60
N GLU A 220 43.21 -5.73 -23.33
CA GLU A 220 42.69 -7.08 -23.55
C GLU A 220 43.72 -7.98 -24.27
N ILE A 221 44.42 -7.46 -25.29
CA ILE A 221 45.51 -8.19 -25.97
C ILE A 221 46.62 -8.57 -24.98
N VAL A 222 47.02 -7.65 -24.08
CA VAL A 222 48.05 -7.94 -23.08
C VAL A 222 47.61 -9.07 -22.16
N ILE A 223 46.39 -9.01 -21.63
CA ILE A 223 45.83 -10.03 -20.73
C ILE A 223 45.75 -11.38 -21.44
N LEU A 224 45.23 -11.43 -22.67
CA LEU A 224 45.10 -12.68 -23.42
C LEU A 224 46.46 -13.30 -23.77
N ASN A 225 47.49 -12.49 -24.04
CA ASN A 225 48.84 -13.01 -24.25
C ASN A 225 49.43 -13.62 -22.97
N VAL A 226 49.22 -12.98 -21.81
CA VAL A 226 49.63 -13.55 -20.51
C VAL A 226 48.84 -14.83 -20.20
N LEU A 227 47.54 -14.84 -20.52
CA LEU A 227 46.70 -16.01 -20.35
C LEU A 227 47.21 -17.17 -21.21
N LYS A 228 47.58 -16.91 -22.47
CA LYS A 228 48.17 -17.91 -23.37
C LYS A 228 49.43 -18.56 -22.80
N THR A 229 50.31 -17.80 -22.15
CA THR A 229 51.58 -18.33 -21.61
C THR A 229 51.42 -19.11 -20.31
N THR A 230 50.30 -18.92 -19.61
CA THR A 230 50.02 -19.52 -18.30
C THR A 230 49.00 -20.66 -18.36
N SER A 231 48.32 -20.82 -19.50
CA SER A 231 47.26 -21.82 -19.69
C SER A 231 47.77 -23.14 -20.27
N PRO A 232 47.05 -24.25 -20.06
CA PRO A 232 47.33 -25.50 -20.75
C PRO A 232 47.02 -25.44 -22.26
N THR A 233 47.64 -26.35 -23.03
CA THR A 233 47.58 -26.38 -24.51
C THR A 233 46.19 -26.57 -25.09
N ASN A 234 45.26 -27.18 -24.35
CA ASN A 234 43.87 -27.35 -24.75
C ASN A 234 43.09 -26.03 -24.83
N ALA A 235 43.50 -24.97 -24.13
CA ALA A 235 42.89 -23.64 -24.17
C ALA A 235 43.45 -22.75 -25.30
N TYR A 236 44.58 -23.14 -25.91
CA TYR A 236 45.30 -22.31 -26.88
C TYR A 236 44.46 -21.89 -28.10
N PRO A 237 43.69 -22.79 -28.75
CA PRO A 237 42.93 -22.41 -29.93
C PRO A 237 41.94 -21.27 -29.66
N GLN A 238 41.28 -21.31 -28.50
CA GLN A 238 40.28 -20.31 -28.12
C GLN A 238 40.94 -19.01 -27.66
N ILE A 239 42.06 -19.09 -26.94
CA ILE A 239 42.84 -17.90 -26.56
C ILE A 239 43.42 -17.22 -27.81
N GLU A 240 43.92 -17.97 -28.79
CA GLU A 240 44.40 -17.42 -30.06
C GLU A 240 43.29 -16.77 -30.87
N LEU A 241 42.13 -17.41 -30.95
CA LEU A 241 40.94 -16.82 -31.58
C LEU A 241 40.59 -15.49 -30.91
N ALA A 242 40.54 -15.46 -29.58
CA ALA A 242 40.28 -14.25 -28.80
C ALA A 242 41.32 -13.14 -29.11
N ILE A 243 42.62 -13.46 -29.11
CA ILE A 243 43.68 -12.50 -29.46
C ILE A 243 43.48 -11.94 -30.87
N ASN A 244 43.23 -12.80 -31.86
CA ASN A 244 43.06 -12.41 -33.25
C ASN A 244 41.84 -11.49 -33.44
N THR A 245 40.74 -11.79 -32.75
CA THR A 245 39.52 -10.97 -32.75
C THR A 245 39.79 -9.58 -32.17
N VAL A 246 40.41 -9.49 -31.00
CA VAL A 246 40.71 -8.21 -30.34
C VAL A 246 41.71 -7.39 -31.17
N GLN A 247 42.73 -8.04 -31.74
CA GLN A 247 43.67 -7.40 -32.67
C GLN A 247 42.96 -6.84 -33.90
N SER A 248 42.09 -7.63 -34.54
CA SER A 248 41.31 -7.20 -35.70
C SER A 248 40.43 -5.99 -35.37
N GLY A 249 39.79 -6.01 -34.20
CA GLY A 249 39.03 -4.86 -33.70
C GLY A 249 39.88 -3.61 -33.48
N LEU A 250 41.07 -3.76 -32.92
CA LEU A 250 42.00 -2.65 -32.70
C LEU A 250 42.52 -2.06 -34.02
N PHE A 251 42.80 -2.91 -35.01
CA PHE A 251 43.18 -2.48 -36.35
C PHE A 251 42.05 -1.69 -37.04
N ALA A 252 40.80 -2.10 -36.86
CA ALA A 252 39.64 -1.40 -37.43
C ALA A 252 39.43 0.02 -36.86
N LEU A 253 40.05 0.36 -35.73
CA LEU A 253 39.98 1.68 -35.12
C LEU A 253 41.11 2.63 -35.56
N ARG A 254 42.13 2.15 -36.28
CA ARG A 254 43.27 2.97 -36.72
C ARG A 254 42.88 3.93 -37.82
#